data_AF-A0A6M0GCY8-F1
#
_entry.id   AF-A0A6M0GCY8-F1
#
_cell.length_a   1.000
_cell.length_b   1.000
_cell.length_c   1.000
_cell.angle_alpha   90.00
_cell.angle_beta   90.00
_cell.angle_gamma   90.00
#
_symmetry.space_group_name_H-M   'P 1'
#
loop_
_entity.id
_entity.type
_entity.pdbx_description
1 polymer ?
#
loop_
_entity_poly.entity_id
_entity_poly.type
_entity_poly.pdbx_seq_one_letter_code
_entity_poly.pdbx_strand_id
1 'polypeptide(L)'
;MPQATLNHILEQLQSLELSELQQLNQAVQDYLTHQEQIAKTAAFHQSLITSGLVRKIKKTSGKQSIRRQLLEIPGEPLSQTIVEERR
;
A
#
# COMPACT_ATOMS: atom_id res chain seq x y z
N MET A 1 30.63 -0.19 17.91
CA MET A 1 30.08 -1.02 16.82
C MET A 1 29.52 -0.22 15.64
N PRO A 2 28.67 0.83 15.78
CA PRO A 2 28.07 1.51 14.62
C PRO A 2 29.05 2.36 13.78
N GLN A 3 30.12 2.87 14.41
CA GLN A 3 31.14 3.68 13.73
C GLN A 3 31.97 2.86 12.73
N ALA A 4 32.27 1.60 13.05
CA ALA A 4 33.03 0.72 12.16
C ALA A 4 32.24 0.40 10.88
N THR A 5 30.94 0.19 11.01
CA THR A 5 30.03 -0.03 9.87
C THR A 5 29.93 1.22 8.99
N LEU A 6 29.83 2.40 9.61
CA LEU A 6 29.80 3.68 8.90
C LEU A 6 31.09 3.92 8.12
N ASN A 7 32.25 3.68 8.74
CA ASN A 7 33.54 3.84 8.08
C ASN A 7 33.70 2.87 6.90
N HIS A 8 33.23 1.63 7.04
CA HIS A 8 33.27 0.66 5.96
C HIS A 8 32.38 1.07 4.76
N ILE A 9 31.20 1.61 5.03
CA ILE A 9 30.32 2.15 3.99
C ILE A 9 30.98 3.35 3.29
N LEU A 10 31.65 4.23 4.04
CA LEU A 10 32.37 5.38 3.48
C LEU A 10 33.56 4.97 2.60
N GLU A 11 34.29 3.93 2.98
CA GLU A 11 35.36 3.35 2.15
C GLU A 11 34.80 2.76 0.84
N GLN A 12 33.67 2.06 0.92
CA GLN A 12 32.99 1.51 -0.26
C GLN A 12 32.52 2.64 -1.20
N LEU A 13 32.00 3.74 -0.65
CA LEU A 13 31.61 4.94 -1.40
C LEU A 13 32.79 5.62 -2.12
N GLN A 14 34.00 5.58 -1.56
CA GLN A 14 35.19 6.13 -2.22
C GLN A 14 35.65 5.31 -3.43
N SER A 15 35.31 4.02 -3.47
CA SER A 15 35.65 3.12 -4.58
C SER A 15 34.64 3.12 -5.73
N LEU A 16 33.46 3.73 -5.54
CA LEU A 16 32.37 3.76 -6.52
C LEU A 16 32.61 4.84 -7.57
N GLU A 17 32.26 4.54 -8.82
CA GLU A 17 32.32 5.53 -9.89
C GLU A 17 31.24 6.61 -9.71
N LEU A 18 31.46 7.78 -10.32
CA LEU A 18 30.57 8.94 -10.18
C LEU A 18 29.13 8.63 -10.63
N SER A 19 28.96 7.76 -11.62
CA SER A 19 27.67 7.25 -12.10
C SER A 19 26.95 6.38 -11.05
N GLU A 20 27.69 5.50 -10.38
CA GLU A 20 27.16 4.60 -9.35
C GLU A 20 26.80 5.36 -8.07
N LEU A 21 27.59 6.38 -7.71
CA LEU A 21 27.27 7.30 -6.62
C LEU A 21 25.98 8.08 -6.88
N GLN A 22 25.75 8.52 -8.13
CA GLN A 22 24.51 9.18 -8.50
C GLN A 22 23.30 8.23 -8.40
N GLN A 23 23.44 6.99 -8.87
CA GLN A 23 22.39 5.98 -8.75
C GLN A 23 22.07 5.63 -7.29
N LEU A 24 23.10 5.49 -6.45
CA LEU A 24 22.92 5.24 -5.03
C LEU A 24 22.22 6.41 -4.35
N ASN A 25 22.63 7.65 -4.62
CA ASN A 25 22.00 8.83 -4.05
C ASN A 25 20.52 8.91 -4.46
N GLN A 26 20.21 8.64 -5.73
CA GLN A 26 18.82 8.55 -6.18
C GLN A 26 18.02 7.48 -5.43
N ALA A 27 18.57 6.27 -5.28
CA ALA A 27 17.91 5.19 -4.55
C ALA A 27 17.68 5.52 -3.07
N VAL A 28 18.64 6.17 -2.43
CA VAL A 28 18.52 6.66 -1.04
C VAL A 28 17.43 7.72 -0.95
N GLN A 29 17.40 8.68 -1.88
CA GLN A 29 16.39 9.73 -1.90
C GLN A 29 14.99 9.17 -2.11
N ASP A 30 14.83 8.22 -3.03
CA ASP A 30 13.56 7.53 -3.28
C ASP A 30 13.08 6.78 -2.03
N TYR A 31 13.99 6.08 -1.35
CA TYR A 31 13.67 5.38 -0.10
C TYR A 31 13.22 6.33 1.01
N LEU A 32 13.95 7.43 1.23
CA LEU A 32 13.60 8.43 2.25
C LEU A 32 12.27 9.11 1.93
N THR A 33 12.03 9.47 0.68
CA THR A 33 10.78 10.09 0.23
C THR A 33 9.60 9.14 0.41
N HIS A 34 9.79 7.85 0.10
CA HIS A 34 8.77 6.83 0.31
C HIS A 34 8.43 6.66 1.79
N GLN A 35 9.43 6.62 2.67
CA GLN A 35 9.22 6.56 4.12
C GLN A 35 8.47 7.79 4.65
N GLU A 36 8.85 8.98 4.20
CA GLU A 36 8.18 10.23 4.60
C GLU A 36 6.71 10.22 4.16
N GLN A 37 6.43 9.73 2.96
CA GLN A 37 5.06 9.63 2.45
C GLN A 37 4.22 8.60 3.21
N ILE A 38 4.81 7.48 3.62
CA ILE A 38 4.16 6.52 4.54
C ILE A 38 3.83 7.19 5.87
N ALA A 39 4.77 7.93 6.45
CA ALA A 39 4.57 8.63 7.72
C ALA A 39 3.47 9.70 7.63
N LYS A 40 3.48 10.52 6.57
CA LYS A 40 2.44 11.53 6.28
C LYS A 40 1.06 10.89 6.14
N THR A 41 0.97 9.78 5.40
CA THR A 41 -0.28 9.05 5.20
C THR A 41 -0.80 8.47 6.53
N ALA A 42 0.08 7.92 7.36
CA ALA A 42 -0.28 7.42 8.68
C ALA A 42 -0.79 8.53 9.60
N ALA A 43 -0.13 9.70 9.61
CA ALA A 43 -0.56 10.85 10.39
C ALA A 43 -1.94 11.38 9.93
N PHE A 44 -2.16 11.48 8.63
CA PHE A 44 -3.45 11.86 8.06
C PHE A 44 -4.57 10.89 8.46
N HIS A 45 -4.33 9.59 8.32
CA HIS A 45 -5.27 8.54 8.75
C HIS A 45 -5.60 8.63 10.24
N GLN A 46 -4.60 8.86 11.08
CA GLN A 46 -4.81 9.04 12.51
C GLN A 46 -5.70 10.26 12.78
N SER A 47 -5.46 11.38 12.07
CA SER A 47 -6.28 12.59 12.17
C SER A 47 -7.75 12.35 11.83
N LEU A 48 -8.04 11.53 10.81
CA LEU A 48 -9.42 11.16 10.43
C LEU A 48 -10.13 10.33 11.50
N ILE A 49 -9.38 9.49 12.21
CA ILE A 49 -9.94 8.68 13.30
C ILE A 49 -10.21 9.57 14.50
N THR A 50 -9.25 10.42 14.87
CA THR A 50 -9.37 11.30 16.04
C THR A 50 -10.45 12.36 15.87
N SER A 51 -10.70 12.83 14.63
CA SER A 51 -11.80 13.77 14.34
C SER A 51 -13.18 13.11 14.31
N GLY A 52 -13.25 11.77 14.46
CA GLY A 52 -14.51 11.02 14.40
C GLY A 52 -15.08 10.88 12.98
N LEU A 53 -14.36 11.33 11.94
CA LEU A 53 -14.80 11.20 10.55
C LEU A 53 -14.80 9.73 10.10
N VAL A 54 -13.88 8.92 10.61
CA VAL A 54 -13.77 7.49 10.27
C VAL A 54 -13.55 6.64 11.52
N ARG A 55 -14.31 5.55 11.65
CA ARG A 55 -14.18 4.63 12.81
C ARG A 55 -12.91 3.78 12.78
N LYS A 56 -12.47 3.34 11.59
CA LYS A 56 -11.28 2.50 11.39
C LYS A 56 -10.81 2.56 9.94
N ILE A 57 -9.50 2.67 9.72
CA ILE A 57 -8.89 2.50 8.40
C ILE A 57 -8.63 1.01 8.17
N LYS A 58 -9.28 0.43 7.15
CA LYS A 58 -9.05 -0.96 6.76
C LYS A 58 -7.77 -1.04 5.93
N LYS A 59 -6.84 -1.93 6.30
CA LYS A 59 -5.73 -2.29 5.41
C LYS A 59 -6.33 -3.01 4.22
N THR A 60 -6.23 -2.43 3.03
CA THR A 60 -6.52 -3.15 1.81
C THR A 60 -5.38 -4.16 1.65
N SER A 61 -5.66 -5.44 1.92
CA SER A 61 -4.77 -6.50 1.46
C SER A 61 -4.69 -6.37 -0.05
N GLY A 62 -3.53 -5.94 -0.54
CA GLY A 62 -3.34 -5.52 -1.92
C GLY A 62 -3.92 -6.55 -2.90
N LYS A 63 -4.64 -6.05 -3.90
CA LYS A 63 -4.94 -6.78 -5.14
C LYS A 63 -5.63 -8.15 -5.04
N GLN A 64 -6.36 -8.47 -3.98
CA GLN A 64 -7.50 -9.35 -4.22
C GLN A 64 -8.58 -8.50 -4.87
N SER A 65 -8.51 -8.43 -6.21
CA SER A 65 -9.74 -8.41 -6.99
C SER A 65 -10.56 -9.55 -6.44
N ILE A 66 -11.47 -9.23 -5.52
CA ILE A 66 -12.50 -10.15 -5.10
C ILE A 66 -13.30 -10.30 -6.39
N ARG A 67 -12.89 -11.25 -7.25
CA ARG A 67 -13.77 -11.85 -8.24
C ARG A 67 -14.94 -12.32 -7.39
N ARG A 68 -15.98 -11.48 -7.32
CA ARG A 68 -17.20 -11.78 -6.59
C ARG A 68 -17.67 -13.09 -7.22
N GLN A 69 -17.58 -14.16 -6.46
CA GLN A 69 -18.08 -15.45 -6.91
C GLN A 69 -19.59 -15.29 -7.03
N LEU A 70 -20.14 -15.72 -8.16
CA LEU A 70 -21.58 -15.81 -8.33
C LEU A 70 -22.09 -16.77 -7.25
N LEU A 71 -22.90 -16.25 -6.33
CA LEU A 71 -23.57 -17.09 -5.34
C LEU A 71 -24.76 -17.74 -6.05
N GLU A 72 -24.70 -19.05 -6.24
CA GLU A 72 -25.86 -19.83 -6.69
C GLU A 72 -26.83 -19.94 -5.52
N ILE A 73 -27.95 -19.23 -5.63
CA ILE A 73 -29.04 -19.30 -4.65
C ILE A 73 -29.97 -20.43 -5.10
N PRO A 74 -30.27 -21.43 -4.25
CA PRO A 74 -31.24 -22.46 -4.59
C PRO A 74 -32.64 -21.83 -4.70
N GLY A 75 -33.22 -21.89 -5.90
CA GLY A 75 -34.53 -21.33 -6.22
C GLY A 75 -34.59 -20.91 -7.68
N GLU A 76 -35.81 -20.71 -8.20
CA GLU A 76 -35.97 -20.13 -9.52
C GLU A 76 -35.41 -18.70 -9.54
N PRO A 77 -34.73 -18.29 -10.63
CA PRO A 77 -34.24 -16.93 -10.73
C PRO A 77 -35.42 -15.95 -10.62
N LEU A 78 -35.23 -14.85 -9.89
CA LEU A 78 -36.27 -13.83 -9.69
C LEU A 78 -36.91 -13.35 -11.02
N SER A 79 -36.16 -13.42 -12.12
CA SER A 79 -36.64 -13.13 -13.47
C SER A 79 -37.73 -14.08 -13.98
N GLN A 80 -37.77 -15.33 -13.51
CA GLN A 80 -38.89 -16.25 -13.76
C GLN A 80 -40.08 -15.92 -12.85
N THR A 81 -39.86 -15.67 -11.55
CA THR A 81 -40.94 -15.38 -10.60
C THR A 81 -41.73 -14.11 -10.95
N ILE A 82 -41.06 -13.06 -11.45
CA ILE A 82 -41.73 -11.80 -11.85
C ILE A 82 -42.67 -11.98 -13.05
N VAL A 83 -42.42 -12.96 -13.92
CA VAL A 83 -43.23 -13.20 -15.14
C VAL A 83 -44.50 -13.98 -14.79
N GLU A 84 -44.45 -14.88 -13.81
CA GLU A 84 -45.60 -15.69 -13.38
C GLU A 84 -46.61 -14.87 -12.55
N GLU A 85 -46.17 -13.95 -11.68
CA GLU A 85 -47.08 -13.16 -10.81
C GLU A 85 -47.88 -12.05 -11.55
N ARG A 86 -47.56 -11.74 -12.81
CA ARG A 86 -48.23 -10.69 -13.59
C ARG A 86 -49.23 -11.23 -14.62
N ARG A 87 -49.57 -12.52 -14.57
CA ARG A 87 -50.63 -13.12 -15.38
C ARG A 87 -51.91 -13.31 -14.59
#